data_AF-A0A8W8K7R4-F1
#
_entry.id   AF-A0A8W8K7R4-F1
#
_cell.length_a   1.000
_cell.length_b   1.000
_cell.length_c   1.000
_cell.angle_alpha   90.00
_cell.angle_beta   90.00
_cell.angle_gamma   90.00
#
_symmetry.space_group_name_H-M   'P 1'
#
loop_
_entity.id
_entity.type
_entity.pdbx_description
1 polymer ?
#
loop_
_entity_poly.entity_id
_entity_poly.type
_entity_poly.pdbx_seq_one_letter_code
_entity_poly.pdbx_strand_id
1 'polypeptide(L)'
;LFDYVIALEAAINIALRFSKCFKNILTVQFPELHLAVMDNVSVFNKLFSKGSRALSSEEYVLFEPYIKDLKYFVTAEGIVTDACPVVIQELCHFSYHESNGMNVLRGLRGAWEKNGKSFRLASPSTKYFVEKCTESEIPRAINNFFQTHRCTAVCEKWLVPNQKQGAPAAMDISTSGACGPVMELPPSYSYIVESH
;
A
#
# COMPACT_ATOMS: atom_id res chain seq x y z
N LEU A 1 -5.21 -1.78 15.13
CA LEU A 1 -3.93 -1.04 15.25
C LEU A 1 -2.81 -1.80 14.56
N PHE A 2 -2.56 -3.04 14.97
CA PHE A 2 -1.55 -3.93 14.36
C PHE A 2 -1.65 -3.99 12.82
N ASP A 3 -2.83 -4.26 12.28
CA ASP A 3 -3.07 -4.29 10.82
C ASP A 3 -2.64 -3.01 10.08
N TYR A 4 -2.75 -1.83 10.70
CA TYR A 4 -2.34 -0.56 10.08
C TYR A 4 -0.83 -0.43 10.04
N VAL A 5 -0.13 -0.87 11.10
CA VAL A 5 1.34 -0.85 11.18
C VAL A 5 1.91 -1.78 10.11
N ILE A 6 1.41 -3.02 10.04
CA ILE A 6 1.88 -3.99 9.04
C ILE A 6 1.58 -3.48 7.61
N ALA A 7 0.39 -2.91 7.36
CA ALA A 7 0.04 -2.40 6.02
C ALA A 7 0.99 -1.29 5.57
N LEU A 8 1.33 -0.41 6.51
CA LEU A 8 2.27 0.67 6.28
C LEU A 8 3.68 0.14 6.02
N GLU A 9 4.18 -0.80 6.83
CA GLU A 9 5.50 -1.40 6.65
C GLU A 9 5.64 -2.10 5.30
N ALA A 10 4.62 -2.85 4.89
CA ALA A 10 4.59 -3.48 3.57
C ALA A 10 4.68 -2.44 2.44
N ALA A 11 3.92 -1.33 2.55
CA ALA A 11 3.94 -0.26 1.58
C ALA A 11 5.29 0.49 1.54
N ILE A 12 5.91 0.73 2.71
CA ILE A 12 7.27 1.29 2.82
C ILE A 12 8.27 0.39 2.10
N ASN A 13 8.24 -0.92 2.39
CA ASN A 13 9.15 -1.88 1.79
C ASN A 13 9.03 -1.92 0.25
N ILE A 14 7.81 -1.85 -0.27
CA ILE A 14 7.56 -1.80 -1.72
C ILE A 14 8.08 -0.49 -2.31
N ALA A 15 7.81 0.66 -1.68
CA ALA A 15 8.32 1.95 -2.16
C ALA A 15 9.85 2.04 -2.13
N LEU A 16 10.51 1.42 -1.15
CA LEU A 16 11.96 1.32 -1.10
C LEU A 16 12.51 0.45 -2.24
N ARG A 17 11.88 -0.70 -2.53
CA ARG A 17 12.25 -1.56 -3.67
C ARG A 17 12.04 -0.85 -5.00
N PHE A 18 10.89 -0.20 -5.17
CA PHE A 18 10.59 0.66 -6.32
C PHE A 18 11.68 1.72 -6.52
N SER A 19 12.05 2.44 -5.47
CA SER A 19 13.10 3.47 -5.52
C SER A 19 14.49 2.92 -5.84
N LYS A 20 14.79 1.65 -5.53
CA LYS A 20 16.05 0.99 -5.92
C LYS A 20 16.05 0.63 -7.40
N CYS A 21 14.92 0.17 -7.93
CA CYS A 21 14.75 -0.17 -9.34
C CYS A 21 14.73 1.08 -10.23
N PHE A 22 14.26 2.21 -9.71
CA PHE A 22 14.15 3.47 -10.45
C PHE A 22 14.92 4.58 -9.75
N LYS A 23 16.00 5.03 -10.38
CA LYS A 23 16.69 6.29 -10.02
C LYS A 23 15.86 7.52 -10.40
N ASN A 24 14.56 7.48 -10.14
CA ASN A 24 13.69 8.62 -10.32
C ASN A 24 14.11 9.72 -9.34
N ILE A 25 14.12 10.96 -9.82
CA ILE A 25 14.35 12.15 -8.99
C ILE A 25 13.18 12.33 -7.98
N LEU A 26 12.04 11.69 -8.25
CA LEU A 26 10.83 11.72 -7.44
C LEU A 26 10.86 10.63 -6.36
N THR A 27 10.72 11.04 -5.11
CA THR A 27 10.69 10.12 -3.94
C THR A 27 9.29 10.01 -3.37
N VAL A 28 8.88 8.79 -3.02
CA VAL A 28 7.59 8.51 -2.35
C VAL A 28 7.88 8.22 -0.89
N GLN A 29 7.28 8.98 0.01
CA GLN A 29 7.46 8.86 1.45
C GLN A 29 6.14 8.51 2.13
N PHE A 30 6.17 7.47 2.92
CA PHE A 30 5.07 7.08 3.81
C PHE A 30 5.28 7.70 5.21
N PRO A 31 4.21 7.85 6.02
CA PRO A 31 4.32 8.54 7.30
C PRO A 31 5.05 7.67 8.33
N GLU A 32 5.70 8.33 9.29
CA GLU A 32 6.06 7.71 10.55
C GLU A 32 4.81 7.70 11.45
N LEU A 33 4.49 6.55 12.03
CA LEU A 33 3.36 6.41 12.94
C LEU A 33 3.78 6.68 14.37
N HIS A 34 2.97 7.48 15.08
CA HIS A 34 3.13 7.66 16.51
C HIS A 34 2.00 6.95 17.26
N LEU A 35 2.38 6.13 18.24
CA LEU A 35 1.46 5.41 19.10
C LEU A 35 1.40 6.11 20.46
N ALA A 36 0.19 6.39 20.96
CA ALA A 36 0.01 6.86 22.34
C ALA A 36 -1.11 6.09 23.03
N VAL A 37 -1.01 5.96 24.35
CA VAL A 37 -2.09 5.48 25.21
C VAL A 37 -2.99 6.67 25.52
N MET A 38 -4.30 6.46 25.53
CA MET A 38 -5.26 7.48 25.95
C MET A 38 -5.21 7.67 27.46
N ASP A 39 -4.64 8.77 27.94
CA ASP A 39 -4.55 9.00 29.39
C ASP A 39 -5.86 9.50 30.02
N ASN A 40 -6.61 10.36 29.32
CA ASN A 40 -7.83 10.97 29.85
C ASN A 40 -8.92 11.12 28.77
N VAL A 41 -10.08 10.51 29.02
CA VAL A 41 -11.30 10.74 28.24
C VAL A 41 -12.14 11.75 29.01
N SER A 42 -12.30 12.96 28.46
CA SER A 42 -13.05 14.03 29.13
C SER A 42 -14.43 13.53 29.59
N VAL A 43 -14.78 13.78 30.85
CA VAL A 43 -16.06 13.35 31.45
C VAL A 43 -17.26 13.93 30.68
N PHE A 44 -17.06 15.06 30.00
CA PHE A 44 -18.02 15.62 29.06
C PHE A 44 -18.35 14.68 27.89
N ASN A 45 -17.37 13.95 27.34
CA ASN A 45 -17.66 12.95 26.31
C ASN A 45 -18.54 11.83 26.86
N LYS A 46 -18.38 11.41 28.13
CA LYS A 46 -19.25 10.41 28.76
C LYS A 46 -20.69 10.88 28.95
N LEU A 47 -20.91 12.19 29.15
CA LEU A 47 -22.23 12.76 29.40
C LEU A 47 -23.08 12.98 28.13
N PHE A 48 -22.44 13.19 26.98
CA PHE A 48 -23.11 13.55 25.72
C PHE A 48 -23.04 12.47 24.62
N SER A 49 -22.30 11.37 24.82
CA SER A 49 -22.22 10.26 23.86
C SER A 49 -23.38 9.26 24.02
N LYS A 50 -24.60 9.68 23.68
CA LYS A 50 -25.68 8.71 23.40
C LYS A 50 -25.41 8.03 22.05
N GLY A 51 -24.74 6.89 22.08
CA GLY A 51 -24.67 5.97 20.93
C GLY A 51 -23.29 5.77 20.29
N SER A 52 -22.25 6.49 20.71
CA SER A 52 -20.87 6.21 20.34
C SER A 52 -20.17 5.39 21.43
N ARG A 53 -19.36 4.41 21.02
CA ARG A 53 -18.53 3.58 21.92
C ARG A 53 -17.78 4.48 22.90
N ALA A 54 -17.96 4.24 24.20
CA ALA A 54 -17.19 4.94 25.23
C ALA A 54 -15.72 4.55 25.09
N LEU A 55 -14.87 5.50 24.72
CA LEU A 55 -13.43 5.28 24.70
C LEU A 55 -12.94 5.10 26.15
N SER A 56 -11.98 4.21 26.38
CA SER A 56 -11.38 3.96 27.70
C SER A 56 -9.96 4.55 27.79
N SER A 57 -9.43 4.65 29.01
CA SER A 57 -8.04 5.08 29.25
C SER A 57 -6.99 4.01 28.94
N GLU A 58 -7.41 2.87 28.39
CA GLU A 58 -6.54 1.75 28.01
C GLU A 58 -6.43 1.62 26.49
N GLU A 59 -7.01 2.57 25.76
CA GLU A 59 -7.04 2.52 24.31
C GLU A 59 -5.81 3.18 23.71
N TYR A 60 -5.34 2.59 22.63
CA TYR A 60 -4.24 3.11 21.84
C TYR A 60 -4.77 3.96 20.69
N VAL A 61 -4.15 5.11 20.49
CA VAL A 61 -4.39 5.99 19.35
C VAL A 61 -3.16 6.05 18.49
N LEU A 62 -3.38 5.93 17.17
CA LEU A 62 -2.34 6.07 16.16
C LEU A 62 -2.45 7.48 15.56
N PHE A 63 -1.33 8.18 15.50
CA PHE A 63 -1.22 9.49 14.86
C PHE A 63 -0.31 9.39 13.64
N GLU A 64 -0.73 10.01 12.55
CA GLU A 64 0.11 10.28 11.40
C GLU A 64 0.32 11.81 11.26
N PRO A 65 1.48 12.28 10.77
CA PRO A 65 1.69 13.69 10.52
C PRO A 65 0.61 14.28 9.61
N TYR A 66 0.11 15.46 9.98
CA TYR A 66 -0.89 16.15 9.18
C TYR A 66 -0.37 16.44 7.76
N ILE A 67 -1.17 16.08 6.75
CA ILE A 67 -0.90 16.35 5.35
C ILE A 67 -1.88 17.44 4.88
N LYS A 68 -1.33 18.62 4.59
CA LYS A 68 -2.11 19.70 3.99
C LYS A 68 -2.47 19.36 2.54
N ASP A 69 -3.66 19.77 2.10
CA ASP A 69 -4.13 19.63 0.70
C ASP A 69 -4.19 18.16 0.23
N LEU A 70 -4.54 17.26 1.15
CA LEU A 70 -4.66 15.82 0.94
C LEU A 70 -5.54 15.50 -0.29
N LYS A 71 -5.00 14.69 -1.19
CA LYS A 71 -5.69 14.13 -2.35
C LYS A 71 -5.71 12.61 -2.25
N TYR A 72 -6.80 12.02 -2.72
CA TYR A 72 -6.85 10.59 -3.00
C TYR A 72 -6.22 10.36 -4.37
N PHE A 73 -5.31 9.39 -4.45
CA PHE A 73 -4.61 9.04 -5.68
C PHE A 73 -5.17 7.75 -6.25
N VAL A 74 -5.21 6.69 -5.43
CA VAL A 74 -5.80 5.40 -5.78
C VAL A 74 -6.79 5.01 -4.70
N THR A 75 -8.05 4.74 -5.05
CA THR A 75 -9.09 4.40 -4.06
C THR A 75 -8.85 3.03 -3.42
N ALA A 76 -9.60 2.69 -2.37
CA ALA A 76 -9.52 1.35 -1.75
C ALA A 76 -10.00 0.25 -2.71
N GLU A 77 -10.82 0.60 -3.68
CA GLU A 77 -11.33 -0.26 -4.75
C GLU A 77 -10.37 -0.33 -5.95
N GLY A 78 -9.17 0.27 -5.86
CA GLY A 78 -8.15 0.22 -6.90
C GLY A 78 -8.32 1.24 -8.03
N ILE A 79 -9.26 2.18 -7.95
CA ILE A 79 -9.50 3.15 -9.03
C ILE A 79 -8.43 4.25 -9.00
N VAL A 80 -7.75 4.46 -10.12
CA VAL A 80 -6.84 5.60 -10.33
C VAL A 80 -7.67 6.87 -10.54
N THR A 81 -7.43 7.89 -9.73
CA THR A 81 -8.11 9.19 -9.83
C THR A 81 -7.35 10.16 -10.75
N ASP A 82 -8.02 11.22 -11.21
CA ASP A 82 -7.40 12.27 -12.03
C ASP A 82 -6.26 13.02 -11.31
N ALA A 83 -6.27 13.02 -9.97
CA ALA A 83 -5.23 13.63 -9.16
C ALA A 83 -3.99 12.74 -9.00
N CYS A 84 -4.02 11.50 -9.48
CA CYS A 84 -2.98 10.50 -9.26
C CYS A 84 -1.74 10.74 -10.14
N PRO A 85 -0.58 11.10 -9.54
CA PRO A 85 0.65 11.28 -10.28
C PRO A 85 1.11 9.97 -10.92
N VAL A 86 1.71 10.05 -12.10
CA VAL A 86 2.19 8.89 -12.86
C VAL A 86 3.09 7.98 -12.02
N VAL A 87 4.04 8.54 -11.26
CA VAL A 87 4.95 7.75 -10.41
C VAL A 87 4.22 6.96 -9.31
N ILE A 88 3.08 7.46 -8.81
CA ILE A 88 2.27 6.73 -7.83
C ILE A 88 1.52 5.58 -8.52
N GLN A 89 1.07 5.77 -9.76
CA GLN A 89 0.48 4.70 -10.55
C GLN A 89 1.53 3.60 -10.88
N GLU A 90 2.73 3.99 -11.27
CA GLU A 90 3.85 3.08 -11.52
C GLU A 90 4.22 2.29 -10.25
N LEU A 91 4.23 2.93 -9.08
CA LEU A 91 4.41 2.24 -7.79
C LEU A 91 3.31 1.19 -7.54
N CYS A 92 2.06 1.50 -7.86
CA CYS A 92 0.96 0.55 -7.72
C CYS A 92 1.13 -0.64 -8.69
N HIS A 93 1.46 -0.39 -9.96
CA HIS A 93 1.74 -1.48 -10.91
C HIS A 93 2.95 -2.31 -10.47
N PHE A 94 4.02 -1.68 -9.98
CA PHE A 94 5.19 -2.38 -9.44
C PHE A 94 4.81 -3.30 -8.27
N SER A 95 3.92 -2.87 -7.37
CA SER A 95 3.45 -3.72 -6.27
C SER A 95 2.67 -4.97 -6.76
N TYR A 96 1.97 -4.86 -7.89
CA TYR A 96 1.33 -6.00 -8.54
C TYR A 96 2.35 -6.97 -9.11
N HIS A 97 3.40 -6.46 -9.72
CA HIS A 97 4.51 -7.28 -10.17
C HIS A 97 5.22 -8.00 -9.01
N GLU A 98 5.61 -7.27 -7.96
CA GLU A 98 6.31 -7.83 -6.79
C GLU A 98 5.47 -8.87 -6.03
N SER A 99 4.13 -8.76 -6.09
CA SER A 99 3.23 -9.75 -5.49
C SER A 99 2.93 -10.94 -6.41
N ASN A 100 3.66 -11.10 -7.53
CA ASN A 100 3.40 -12.13 -8.55
C ASN A 100 1.96 -12.11 -9.07
N GLY A 101 1.37 -10.93 -9.18
CA GLY A 101 0.02 -10.72 -9.66
C GLY A 101 -1.08 -10.99 -8.64
N MET A 102 -0.74 -11.18 -7.36
CA MET A 102 -1.70 -11.51 -6.32
C MET A 102 -2.43 -10.29 -5.75
N ASN A 103 -1.84 -9.09 -5.84
CA ASN A 103 -2.38 -7.92 -5.18
C ASN A 103 -1.93 -6.60 -5.83
N VAL A 104 -2.57 -5.47 -5.51
CA VAL A 104 -2.14 -4.14 -5.93
C VAL A 104 -2.21 -3.17 -4.76
N LEU A 105 -1.17 -2.35 -4.59
CA LEU A 105 -1.15 -1.27 -3.62
C LEU A 105 -2.23 -0.25 -3.95
N ARG A 106 -3.08 0.06 -2.98
CA ARG A 106 -4.33 0.80 -3.15
C ARG A 106 -4.71 1.56 -1.89
N GLY A 107 -5.72 2.43 -2.00
CA GLY A 107 -6.08 3.34 -0.91
C GLY A 107 -4.99 4.37 -0.61
N LEU A 108 -4.24 4.77 -1.64
CA LEU A 108 -3.18 5.75 -1.52
C LEU A 108 -3.76 7.16 -1.56
N ARG A 109 -3.41 7.95 -0.55
CA ARG A 109 -3.74 9.37 -0.42
C ARG A 109 -2.51 10.13 0.07
N GLY A 110 -2.38 11.38 -0.32
CA GLY A 110 -1.21 12.18 0.02
C GLY A 110 -1.23 13.56 -0.60
N ALA A 111 -0.09 14.22 -0.58
CA ALA A 111 0.11 15.50 -1.25
C ALA A 111 1.55 15.61 -1.77
N TRP A 112 1.73 16.53 -2.72
CA TRP A 112 3.06 16.98 -3.10
C TRP A 112 3.73 17.69 -1.93
N GLU A 113 5.02 17.40 -1.74
CA GLU A 113 5.86 18.23 -0.90
C GLU A 113 6.14 19.56 -1.57
N LYS A 114 6.39 20.60 -0.76
CA LYS A 114 6.69 21.95 -1.26
C LYS A 114 7.92 21.99 -2.19
N ASN A 115 8.80 20.99 -2.11
CA ASN A 115 9.99 20.88 -2.95
C ASN A 115 9.67 20.43 -4.39
N GLY A 116 8.44 19.97 -4.69
CA GLY A 116 8.04 19.45 -6.00
C GLY A 116 8.79 18.19 -6.45
N LYS A 117 9.55 17.55 -5.56
CA LYS A 117 10.40 16.39 -5.82
C LYS A 117 10.05 15.18 -4.98
N SER A 118 9.13 15.32 -4.05
CA SER A 118 8.68 14.22 -3.20
C SER A 118 7.19 14.27 -2.94
N PHE A 119 6.65 13.09 -2.67
CA PHE A 119 5.27 12.91 -2.24
C PHE A 119 5.27 12.45 -0.80
N ARG A 120 4.44 13.09 0.01
CA ARG A 120 4.07 12.56 1.32
C ARG A 120 2.74 11.86 1.20
N LEU A 121 2.77 10.55 1.38
CA LEU A 121 1.58 9.72 1.48
C LEU A 121 1.14 9.63 2.93
N ALA A 122 -0.15 9.38 3.13
CA ALA A 122 -0.69 8.91 4.40
C ALA A 122 -0.58 7.38 4.46
N SER A 123 -0.93 6.78 5.61
CA SER A 123 -1.01 5.34 5.71
C SER A 123 -1.98 4.77 4.67
N PRO A 124 -1.58 3.71 3.94
CA PRO A 124 -2.42 3.08 2.93
C PRO A 124 -3.65 2.44 3.57
N SER A 125 -4.63 2.04 2.76
CA SER A 125 -5.76 1.26 3.26
C SER A 125 -5.28 -0.08 3.82
N THR A 126 -5.84 -0.51 4.95
CA THR A 126 -5.61 -1.85 5.53
C THR A 126 -6.05 -2.99 4.63
N LYS A 127 -6.89 -2.70 3.62
CA LYS A 127 -7.27 -3.64 2.55
C LYS A 127 -6.14 -3.94 1.57
N TYR A 128 -4.90 -3.64 1.94
CA TYR A 128 -3.72 -4.14 1.24
C TYR A 128 -3.48 -5.63 1.52
N PHE A 129 -3.86 -6.19 2.68
CA PHE A 129 -3.68 -7.63 2.92
C PHE A 129 -4.80 -8.46 2.29
N VAL A 130 -4.43 -9.45 1.47
CA VAL A 130 -5.38 -10.37 0.80
C VAL A 130 -6.26 -11.08 1.85
N GLU A 131 -5.67 -11.45 2.99
CA GLU A 131 -6.31 -12.15 4.10
C GLU A 131 -7.34 -11.29 4.85
N LYS A 132 -7.31 -9.96 4.66
CA LYS A 132 -8.26 -9.01 5.23
C LYS A 132 -9.33 -8.57 4.24
N CYS A 133 -9.32 -9.16 3.05
CA CYS A 133 -10.26 -8.88 1.98
C CYS A 133 -11.21 -10.07 1.81
N THR A 134 -12.43 -9.78 1.41
CA THR A 134 -13.31 -10.79 0.83
C THR A 134 -12.71 -11.32 -0.48
N GLU A 135 -13.05 -12.55 -0.85
CA GLU A 135 -12.50 -13.23 -2.05
C GLU A 135 -12.64 -12.39 -3.34
N SER A 136 -13.70 -11.59 -3.44
CA SER A 136 -13.98 -10.75 -4.62
C SER A 136 -13.28 -9.39 -4.61
N GLU A 137 -12.80 -8.91 -3.46
CA GLU A 137 -12.30 -7.54 -3.32
C GLU A 137 -10.94 -7.32 -3.97
N ILE A 138 -10.08 -8.34 -3.98
CA ILE A 138 -8.75 -8.27 -4.56
C ILE A 138 -8.84 -8.34 -6.10
N PRO A 139 -9.47 -9.35 -6.72
CA PRO A 139 -9.62 -9.40 -8.17
C PRO A 139 -10.31 -8.16 -8.74
N ARG A 140 -11.36 -7.67 -8.06
CA ARG A 140 -12.08 -6.45 -8.47
C ARG A 140 -11.16 -5.23 -8.48
N ALA A 141 -10.32 -5.05 -7.46
CA ALA A 141 -9.44 -3.88 -7.41
C ALA A 141 -8.26 -3.96 -8.36
N ILE A 142 -7.70 -5.15 -8.58
CA ILE A 142 -6.73 -5.36 -9.66
C ILE A 142 -7.36 -4.96 -10.99
N ASN A 143 -8.57 -5.46 -11.29
CA ASN A 143 -9.27 -5.12 -12.51
C ASN A 143 -9.53 -3.60 -12.62
N ASN A 144 -10.05 -2.97 -11.57
CA ASN A 144 -10.31 -1.52 -11.55
C ASN A 144 -9.03 -0.70 -11.76
N PHE A 145 -7.92 -1.11 -11.15
CA PHE A 145 -6.63 -0.46 -11.33
C PHE A 145 -6.19 -0.53 -12.78
N PHE A 146 -6.14 -1.72 -13.37
CA PHE A 146 -5.68 -1.87 -14.76
C PHE A 146 -6.65 -1.31 -15.81
N GLN A 147 -7.93 -1.13 -15.48
CA GLN A 147 -8.88 -0.40 -16.33
C GLN A 147 -8.65 1.12 -16.34
N THR A 148 -8.06 1.67 -15.27
CA THR A 148 -7.87 3.12 -15.08
C THR A 148 -6.42 3.57 -15.16
N HIS A 149 -5.48 2.64 -15.05
CA HIS A 149 -4.04 2.86 -15.23
C HIS A 149 -3.64 2.73 -16.70
N ARG A 150 -2.75 3.61 -17.15
CA ARG A 150 -2.06 3.50 -18.44
C ARG A 150 -0.59 3.21 -18.20
N CYS A 151 -0.13 2.05 -18.67
CA CYS A 151 1.27 1.66 -18.57
C CYS A 151 2.17 2.70 -19.24
N THR A 152 3.30 2.99 -18.58
CA THR A 152 4.38 3.82 -19.13
C THR A 152 5.52 2.92 -19.63
N ALA A 153 6.58 3.52 -20.18
CA ALA A 153 7.80 2.78 -20.53
C ALA A 153 8.45 2.07 -19.33
N VAL A 154 8.22 2.60 -18.10
CA VAL A 154 8.69 1.98 -16.86
C VAL A 154 7.94 0.66 -16.59
N CYS A 155 6.67 0.58 -16.97
CA CYS A 155 5.79 -0.55 -16.73
C CYS A 155 6.02 -1.75 -17.67
N GLU A 156 6.70 -1.57 -18.80
CA GLU A 156 6.73 -2.56 -19.90
C GLU A 156 7.23 -3.95 -19.50
N LYS A 157 8.08 -4.04 -18.48
CA LYS A 157 8.68 -5.30 -18.01
C LYS A 157 7.86 -6.00 -16.93
N TRP A 158 6.76 -5.40 -16.50
CA TRP A 158 5.98 -5.87 -15.36
C TRP A 158 4.77 -6.68 -15.77
N LEU A 159 4.34 -7.53 -14.84
CA LEU A 159 3.15 -8.34 -15.01
C LEU A 159 1.93 -7.44 -15.22
N VAL A 160 1.06 -7.82 -16.14
CA VAL A 160 -0.27 -7.22 -16.35
C VAL A 160 -1.33 -8.33 -16.30
N PRO A 161 -2.58 -8.04 -15.90
CA PRO A 161 -3.65 -9.02 -15.94
C PRO A 161 -3.80 -9.56 -17.37
N ASN A 162 -3.88 -10.88 -17.49
CA ASN A 162 -3.93 -11.67 -18.75
C ASN A 162 -2.59 -12.18 -19.31
N GLN A 163 -1.44 -11.83 -18.72
CA GLN A 163 -0.28 -12.71 -18.80
C GLN A 163 -0.53 -13.90 -17.86
N LYS A 164 -1.32 -14.89 -18.31
CA LYS A 164 -1.56 -16.14 -17.58
C LYS A 164 -0.21 -16.75 -17.19
N GLN A 165 0.03 -16.92 -15.89
CA GLN A 165 0.99 -17.92 -15.43
C GLN A 165 0.51 -19.27 -15.96
N GLY A 166 1.26 -19.86 -16.88
CA GLY A 166 1.23 -21.31 -17.05
C GLY A 166 1.60 -21.94 -15.70
N ALA A 167 0.96 -23.07 -15.38
CA ALA A 167 1.31 -23.96 -14.28
C ALA A 167 2.84 -24.16 -14.16
N PRO A 168 3.38 -24.47 -12.97
CA PRO A 168 4.82 -24.51 -12.75
C PRO A 168 5.47 -25.58 -13.63
N ALA A 169 6.12 -25.15 -14.70
CA ALA A 169 7.06 -25.98 -15.42
C ALA A 169 8.37 -25.98 -14.64
N ALA A 170 8.94 -27.18 -14.50
CA ALA A 170 10.14 -27.47 -13.74
C ALA A 170 11.30 -26.50 -14.01
N MET A 171 12.12 -26.32 -12.98
CA MET A 171 13.38 -25.58 -13.00
C MET A 171 14.19 -25.87 -14.26
N ASP A 172 14.52 -24.82 -15.01
CA ASP A 172 15.76 -24.76 -15.77
C ASP A 172 16.43 -23.42 -15.47
N ILE A 173 17.50 -23.49 -14.68
CA ILE A 173 18.41 -22.40 -14.41
C ILE A 173 19.25 -22.19 -15.66
N SER A 174 18.95 -21.13 -16.42
CA SER A 174 19.97 -20.52 -17.28
C SER A 174 19.81 -19.00 -17.34
N THR A 175 20.92 -18.36 -17.00
CA THR A 175 21.26 -16.95 -16.87
C THR A 175 20.76 -16.01 -17.98
N SER A 176 20.06 -14.93 -17.62
CA SER A 176 20.28 -13.59 -18.20
C SER A 176 19.67 -12.44 -17.36
N GLY A 177 20.52 -11.54 -16.89
CA GLY A 177 20.33 -10.07 -16.86
C GLY A 177 19.14 -9.39 -16.17
N ALA A 178 18.25 -10.05 -15.44
CA ALA A 178 17.17 -9.40 -14.68
C ALA A 178 17.55 -9.16 -13.21
N CYS A 179 17.09 -8.06 -12.62
CA CYS A 179 17.33 -7.73 -11.21
C CYS A 179 16.76 -8.79 -10.26
N GLY A 180 17.58 -9.78 -9.90
CA GLY A 180 17.45 -10.58 -8.67
C GLY A 180 16.30 -11.58 -8.61
N PRO A 181 16.37 -12.55 -7.70
CA PRO A 181 15.55 -13.76 -7.76
C PRO A 181 14.09 -13.44 -7.43
N VAL A 182 13.20 -14.20 -8.07
CA VAL A 182 11.81 -14.41 -7.64
C VAL A 182 11.86 -14.82 -6.17
N MET A 183 11.63 -13.87 -5.27
CA MET A 183 11.46 -14.17 -3.85
C MET A 183 10.08 -14.76 -3.64
N GLU A 184 10.03 -15.69 -2.69
CA GLU A 184 8.85 -16.37 -2.17
C GLU A 184 7.68 -15.39 -1.98
N LEU A 185 6.46 -15.94 -2.10
CA LEU A 185 5.16 -15.30 -1.88
C LEU A 185 5.24 -14.05 -0.98
N PRO A 186 4.48 -12.98 -1.29
CA PRO A 186 4.43 -11.82 -0.41
C PRO A 186 4.24 -12.31 1.03
N PRO A 187 5.02 -11.79 2.00
CA PRO A 187 5.05 -12.35 3.34
C PRO A 187 3.62 -12.46 3.85
N SER A 188 3.18 -13.69 4.12
CA SER A 188 1.83 -13.92 4.60
C SER A 188 1.66 -13.15 5.89
N TYR A 189 0.44 -12.65 6.13
CA TYR A 189 0.15 -11.93 7.37
C TYR A 189 0.57 -12.73 8.61
N SER A 190 0.48 -14.06 8.58
CA SER A 190 0.96 -14.96 9.64
C SER A 190 2.48 -14.93 9.86
N TYR A 191 3.28 -14.86 8.80
CA TYR A 191 4.75 -14.86 8.91
C TYR A 191 5.28 -13.59 9.59
N ILE A 192 4.62 -12.44 9.36
CA ILE A 192 4.99 -11.16 9.97
C ILE A 192 4.55 -11.09 11.44
N VAL A 193 3.44 -11.75 11.79
CA VAL A 193 2.96 -11.80 13.19
C VAL A 193 3.82 -12.73 14.05
N GLU A 194 4.30 -13.85 13.50
CA GLU A 194 5.07 -14.85 14.26
C GLU A 194 6.55 -14.49 14.47
N SER A 195 7.04 -13.46 13.79
CA SER A 195 8.44 -12.98 13.91
C SER A 195 8.62 -11.84 14.93
N HIS A 196 7.57 -11.47 15.67
CA HIS A 196 7.58 -10.43 16.71
C HIS A 196 6.92 -10.87 18.02
#